data_AF-A0A3C0DKR1-F1
#
_entry.id   AF-A0A3C0DKR1-F1
#
_cell.length_a   1.000
_cell.length_b   1.000
_cell.length_c   1.000
_cell.angle_alpha   90.00
_cell.angle_beta   90.00
_cell.angle_gamma   90.00
#
_symmetry.space_group_name_H-M   'P 1'
#
loop_
_entity.id
_entity.type
_entity.pdbx_description
1 polymer ?
#
loop_
_entity_poly.entity_id
_entity_poly.type
_entity_poly.pdbx_seq_one_letter_code
_entity_poly.pdbx_strand_id
1 'polypeptide(L)' 'MERFDILKDIAERTGGDIYLGVVGPVRTGKSTFIRRFMDLMVLPNIRNFH' A
#
# COMPACT_ATOMS: atom_id res chain seq x y z
N MET A 1 -21.56 -15.28 -3.61
CA MET A 1 -20.09 -15.46 -3.67
C MET A 1 -19.52 -14.55 -2.62
N GLU A 2 -19.12 -15.08 -1.46
CA GLU A 2 -18.55 -14.24 -0.39
C GLU A 2 -17.32 -13.52 -0.94
N ARG A 3 -17.39 -12.19 -0.95
CA ARG A 3 -16.30 -11.34 -1.38
C ARG A 3 -15.27 -11.45 -0.26
N PHE A 4 -14.24 -12.27 -0.49
CA PHE A 4 -13.14 -12.44 0.45
C PHE A 4 -12.44 -11.07 0.56
N ASP A 5 -12.86 -10.26 1.53
CA ASP A 5 -12.45 -8.87 1.67
C ASP A 5 -11.14 -8.81 2.45
N ILE A 6 -10.09 -9.33 1.82
CA ILE A 6 -8.75 -9.51 2.40
C ILE A 6 -8.26 -8.22 3.06
N LEU A 7 -8.59 -7.07 2.47
CA LEU A 7 -8.20 -5.77 3.00
C LEU A 7 -8.95 -5.43 4.30
N LYS A 8 -10.22 -5.81 4.40
CA LYS A 8 -11.02 -5.66 5.61
C LYS A 8 -10.50 -6.56 6.74
N ASP A 9 -10.23 -7.83 6.42
CA ASP A 9 -9.69 -8.79 7.40
C ASP A 9 -8.31 -8.38 7.93
N ILE A 10 -7.44 -7.86 7.04
CA ILE A 10 -6.13 -7.33 7.44
C ILE A 10 -6.33 -6.12 8.33
N ALA A 11 -7.16 -5.15 7.94
CA ALA A 11 -7.41 -3.95 8.73
C ALA A 11 -7.93 -4.28 10.14
N GLU A 12 -8.85 -5.24 10.28
CA GLU A 12 -9.36 -5.68 11.57
C GLU A 12 -8.28 -6.32 12.46
N ARG A 13 -7.30 -7.02 11.87
CA ARG A 13 -6.21 -7.70 12.60
C ARG A 13 -5.03 -6.81 12.92
N THR A 14 -4.77 -5.80 12.08
CA THR A 14 -3.61 -4.91 12.22
C THR A 14 -3.96 -3.55 12.82
N GLY A 15 -5.23 -3.31 13.17
CA GLY A 15 -5.69 -2.02 13.68
C GLY A 15 -5.80 -0.94 12.59
N GLY A 16 -5.91 -1.35 11.33
CA GLY A 16 -6.04 -0.47 10.16
C GLY A 16 -4.72 -0.18 9.45
N ASP A 17 -3.58 -0.53 10.04
CA ASP A 17 -2.27 -0.23 9.47
C ASP A 17 -1.77 -1.37 8.57
N ILE A 18 -1.33 -1.03 7.35
CA ILE A 18 -0.73 -1.98 6.40
C ILE A 18 0.66 -1.48 6.04
N TYR A 19 1.67 -2.31 6.33
CA TYR A 19 3.07 -2.02 5.99
C TYR A 19 3.48 -2.78 4.72
N LEU A 20 3.98 -2.07 3.72
CA LEU A 20 4.51 -2.65 2.48
C LEU A 20 6.04 -2.59 2.45
N GLY A 21 6.70 -3.75 2.39
CA GLY A 21 8.14 -3.86 2.24
C GLY A 21 8.57 -4.12 0.80
N VAL A 22 9.44 -3.27 0.24
CA VAL A 22 10.03 -3.48 -1.09
C VAL A 22 11.50 -3.85 -0.92
N VAL A 23 11.85 -5.12 -1.21
CA VAL A 23 13.20 -5.67 -1.05
C VAL A 23 13.87 -5.94 -2.40
N GLY A 24 15.20 -5.88 -2.42
CA GLY A 24 15.99 -6.20 -3.61
C GLY A 24 17.40 -5.59 -3.60
N PRO A 25 18.28 -6.00 -4.53
CA PRO A 25 19.68 -5.60 -4.59
C PRO A 25 19.90 -4.07 -4.64
N VAL A 26 21.13 -3.62 -4.38
CA VAL A 26 21.48 -2.20 -4.42
C VAL A 26 21.22 -1.62 -5.82
N ARG A 27 20.71 -0.38 -5.89
CA ARG A 27 20.46 0.37 -7.14
C ARG A 27 19.47 -0.25 -8.14
N THR A 28 18.61 -1.18 -7.72
CA THR A 28 17.52 -1.73 -8.56
C THR A 28 16.26 -0.85 -8.67
N GLY A 29 16.35 0.43 -8.30
CA GLY A 29 15.22 1.37 -8.44
C GLY A 29 14.10 1.24 -7.40
N LYS A 30 14.33 0.57 -6.26
CA LYS A 30 13.34 0.39 -5.18
C LYS A 30 12.71 1.72 -4.72
N SER A 31 13.52 2.74 -4.48
CA SER A 31 13.04 4.08 -4.09
C SER A 31 12.22 4.74 -5.21
N THR A 32 12.60 4.54 -6.47
CA THR A 32 11.86 5.01 -7.64
C THR A 32 10.49 4.33 -7.74
N PHE A 33 10.43 3.02 -7.52
CA PHE A 33 9.17 2.27 -7.50
C PHE A 33 8.24 2.79 -6.39
N ILE A 34 8.74 2.91 -5.15
CA ILE A 34 7.93 3.37 -4.02
C ILE A 34 7.34 4.76 -4.32
N ARG A 35 8.17 5.71 -4.78
CA ARG A 35 7.69 7.06 -5.12
C ARG A 35 6.58 7.01 -6.17
N ARG A 36 6.82 6.35 -7.31
CA ARG A 36 5.82 6.28 -8.39
C ARG A 36 4.55 5.54 -7.97
N PHE A 37 4.67 4.48 -7.17
CA PHE A 37 3.51 3.75 -6.66
C PHE A 37 2.67 4.63 -5.74
N MET A 38 3.30 5.35 -4.81
CA MET A 38 2.59 6.29 -3.94
C MET A 38 1.90 7.38 -4.74
N ASP A 39 2.62 8.03 -5.67
CA ASP A 39 2.11 9.15 -6.48
C ASP A 39 0.94 8.74 -7.39
N LEU A 40 1.02 7.55 -8.01
CA LEU A 40 0.06 7.13 -9.04
C LEU A 40 -1.09 6.30 -8.50
N MET A 41 -0.84 5.46 -7.48
CA MET A 41 -1.82 4.45 -7.04
C MET A 41 -2.41 4.78 -5.67
N VAL A 42 -1.64 5.36 -4.75
CA VAL A 42 -2.06 5.52 -3.36
C VAL A 42 -2.62 6.91 -3.11
N LEU A 43 -1.80 7.95 -3.27
CA LEU A 43 -2.15 9.33 -2.91
C LEU A 43 -3.45 9.83 -3.58
N PRO A 44 -3.71 9.58 -4.88
CA PRO A 44 -4.95 10.03 -5.53
C PRO A 44 -6.23 9.41 -4.95
N ASN A 45 -6.10 8.29 -4.24
CA ASN A 45 -7.25 7.56 -3.68
C ASN A 45 -7.50 7.89 -2.20
N ILE A 46 -6.69 8.75 -1.57
CA ILE A 46 -6.91 9.21 -0.20
C ILE A 46 -7.90 10.37 -0.23
N ARG A 47 -9.16 10.08 0.09
CA ARG A 47 -10.30 11.02 -0.05
C ARG A 47 -10.40 12.06 1.06
N ASN A 48 -9.67 11.90 2.17
CA ASN A 48 -9.78 12.74 3.37
C ASN A 48 -8.44 13.38 3.74
N PHE A 49 -7.91 14.27 2.90
CA PHE A 49 -6.87 15.23 3.28
C PHE A 49 -7.53 16.61 3.44
N HIS A 50 -8.26 16.81 4.52
CA HIS A 50 -8.72 18.13 4.98
C HIS A 50 -8.21 18.35 6.39
#